data_AF-A0A836VFR9-F1
#
_entry.id   AF-A0A836VFR9-F1
#
_cell.length_a   1.000
_cell.length_b   1.000
_cell.length_c   1.000
_cell.angle_alpha   90.00
_cell.angle_beta   90.00
_cell.angle_gamma   90.00
#
_symmetry.space_group_name_H-M   'P 1'
#
loop_
_entity.id
_entity.type
_entity.pdbx_description
1 polymer ?
#
loop_
_entity_poly.entity_id
_entity_poly.type
_entity_poly.pdbx_seq_one_letter_code
_entity_poly.pdbx_strand_id
1 'polypeptide(L)'
;MANTARLEVNEKSIDLPLVMGSESEIGIDISKLRSQTKAITLDPGFVNTGSCESGITYLDGENGILRYRGYPIEQLAEKSNFLEVSYLLIYGELPTNQQLNDFEYNVKQHTLLHEDVRHIYQAFPKDAHPMAILSSIVCALSTFYPDFSATDSDAVDLAIWRLMGKLPTIAAWSYKKNIGQPFVYPINEFTYTKNFLNMLFGVPTTNYEVPEEFVKALNVLFILHADHEQNCSTSTVRLVGSSEANLFASISTGIAALWGPLHGGANQAVLEMLKQIHNDGGDVQKFVKLAKDKGSGFRLMGFGHRVYKNFDPRATILKGYCDKILDLLGTPDPLLDIAKQLEEAALTDEYFIERNLYPNV
;
A
#
# COMPACT_ATOMS: atom_id res chain seq x y z
N MET A 1 -29.77 13.84 -26.53
CA MET A 1 -28.70 14.83 -26.85
C MET A 1 -27.39 14.22 -26.36
N ALA A 2 -26.29 14.36 -27.11
CA ALA A 2 -25.00 13.89 -26.61
C ALA A 2 -24.67 14.66 -25.32
N ASN A 3 -24.29 13.95 -24.26
CA ASN A 3 -23.90 14.58 -23.00
C ASN A 3 -22.47 15.08 -23.17
N THR A 4 -22.29 16.37 -23.44
CA THR A 4 -21.00 16.98 -23.78
C THR A 4 -20.74 18.23 -22.94
N ALA A 5 -19.50 18.46 -22.57
CA ALA A 5 -19.03 19.75 -22.06
C ALA A 5 -18.54 20.62 -23.23
N ARG A 6 -18.85 21.92 -23.21
CA ARG A 6 -18.36 22.86 -24.22
C ARG A 6 -17.14 23.62 -23.69
N LEU A 7 -16.07 23.66 -24.47
CA LEU A 7 -14.86 24.42 -24.16
C LEU A 7 -14.55 25.40 -25.29
N GLU A 8 -14.27 26.66 -24.95
CA GLU A 8 -13.88 27.70 -25.90
C GLU A 8 -12.44 28.17 -25.64
N VAL A 9 -11.61 28.15 -26.68
CA VAL A 9 -10.20 28.58 -26.64
C VAL A 9 -9.92 29.45 -27.85
N ASN A 10 -9.56 30.73 -27.64
CA ASN A 10 -9.22 31.69 -28.70
C ASN A 10 -10.25 31.68 -29.85
N GLU A 11 -11.54 31.84 -29.53
CA GLU A 11 -12.67 31.87 -30.48
C GLU A 11 -13.01 30.52 -31.14
N LYS A 12 -12.29 29.44 -30.80
CA LYS A 12 -12.62 28.08 -31.22
C LYS A 12 -13.38 27.34 -30.13
N SER A 13 -14.64 27.01 -30.42
CA SER A 13 -15.46 26.15 -29.58
C SER A 13 -15.31 24.69 -29.98
N ILE A 14 -15.17 23.80 -28.99
CA ILE A 14 -15.18 22.36 -29.17
C ILE A 14 -16.15 21.72 -28.16
N ASP A 15 -16.80 20.64 -28.58
CA ASP A 15 -17.61 19.80 -27.70
C ASP A 15 -16.79 18.58 -27.26
N LEU A 16 -16.64 18.43 -25.95
CA LEU A 16 -15.90 17.37 -25.30
C LEU A 16 -16.89 16.33 -24.76
N PRO A 17 -16.76 15.04 -25.12
CA PRO A 17 -17.62 14.00 -24.59
C PRO A 17 -17.54 13.91 -23.05
N LEU A 18 -18.68 13.69 -22.40
CA LEU A 18 -18.71 13.27 -21.01
C LEU A 18 -18.67 11.74 -20.93
N VAL A 19 -17.80 11.22 -20.07
CA VAL A 19 -17.70 9.81 -19.71
C VAL A 19 -18.29 9.63 -18.32
N MET A 20 -19.20 8.67 -18.16
CA MET A 20 -19.83 8.37 -16.88
C MET A 20 -19.26 7.07 -16.31
N GLY A 21 -18.73 7.15 -15.09
CA GLY A 21 -18.30 5.97 -14.32
C GLY A 21 -19.48 5.18 -13.73
N SER A 22 -19.20 3.98 -13.25
CA SER A 22 -20.21 3.08 -12.65
C SER A 22 -20.77 3.62 -11.33
N GLU A 23 -20.07 4.53 -10.65
CA GLU A 23 -20.51 5.18 -9.42
C GLU A 23 -20.95 6.64 -9.69
N SER A 24 -21.36 6.91 -10.94
CA SER A 24 -21.85 8.22 -11.41
C SER A 24 -20.80 9.34 -11.42
N GLU A 25 -19.52 9.00 -11.46
CA GLU A 25 -18.43 9.96 -11.65
C GLU A 25 -18.48 10.54 -13.07
N ILE A 26 -18.14 11.83 -13.20
CA ILE A 26 -18.15 12.52 -14.49
C ILE A 26 -16.71 12.80 -14.91
N GLY A 27 -16.29 12.19 -16.01
CA GLY A 27 -15.06 12.52 -16.73
C GLY A 27 -15.34 13.40 -17.94
N ILE A 28 -14.42 14.30 -18.26
CA ILE A 28 -14.43 15.08 -19.51
C ILE A 28 -13.33 14.53 -20.41
N ASP A 29 -13.68 13.91 -21.54
CA ASP A 29 -12.69 13.38 -22.49
C ASP A 29 -12.01 14.52 -23.26
N ILE A 30 -10.75 14.79 -22.89
CA ILE A 30 -9.89 15.80 -23.51
C ILE A 30 -8.88 15.22 -24.52
N SER A 31 -9.04 13.96 -24.95
CA SER A 31 -8.11 13.28 -25.88
C SER A 31 -7.87 14.04 -27.19
N LYS A 32 -8.89 14.76 -27.67
CA LYS A 32 -8.84 15.57 -28.90
C LYS A 32 -8.55 17.05 -28.66
N LEU A 33 -8.32 17.49 -27.42
CA LEU A 33 -8.12 18.90 -27.07
C LEU A 33 -6.98 19.51 -27.89
N ARG A 34 -5.78 18.94 -27.80
CA ARG A 34 -4.58 19.50 -28.45
C ARG A 34 -4.67 19.49 -29.97
N SER A 35 -5.21 18.42 -30.56
CA SER A 35 -5.33 18.34 -32.02
C SER A 35 -6.32 19.37 -32.57
N GLN A 36 -7.36 19.71 -31.79
CA GLN A 36 -8.38 20.68 -32.19
C GLN A 36 -8.01 22.14 -31.84
N THR A 37 -7.45 22.43 -30.67
CA THR A 37 -7.25 23.82 -30.20
C THR A 37 -5.78 24.26 -30.14
N LYS A 38 -4.84 23.32 -30.30
CA LYS A 38 -3.40 23.49 -30.02
C LYS A 38 -3.06 23.76 -28.54
N ALA A 39 -4.05 23.84 -27.66
CA ALA A 39 -3.86 23.99 -26.23
C ALA A 39 -3.52 22.65 -25.55
N ILE A 40 -2.93 22.75 -24.37
CA ILE A 40 -2.77 21.66 -23.40
C ILE A 40 -3.38 22.09 -22.08
N THR A 41 -3.74 21.13 -21.22
CA THR A 41 -4.08 21.41 -19.83
C THR A 41 -2.80 21.55 -18.99
N LEU A 42 -2.89 22.32 -17.91
CA LEU A 42 -1.85 22.40 -16.89
C LEU A 42 -2.47 22.02 -15.55
N ASP A 43 -2.15 20.82 -15.07
CA ASP A 43 -2.69 20.26 -13.82
C ASP A 43 -1.57 19.63 -12.98
N PRO A 44 -0.68 20.43 -12.37
CA PRO A 44 0.41 19.92 -11.56
C PRO A 44 -0.12 19.05 -10.41
N GLY A 45 0.29 17.77 -10.39
CA GLY A 45 -0.17 16.80 -9.39
C GLY A 45 -1.43 16.02 -9.77
N PHE A 46 -1.93 16.16 -11.02
CA PHE A 46 -3.04 15.40 -11.59
C PHE A 46 -4.32 15.43 -10.75
N VAL A 47 -4.59 16.54 -10.07
CA VAL A 47 -5.73 16.66 -9.14
C VAL A 47 -7.07 16.60 -9.88
N ASN A 48 -7.09 17.07 -11.13
CA ASN A 48 -8.28 17.17 -11.97
C ASN A 48 -8.22 16.21 -13.17
N THR A 49 -7.27 15.28 -13.20
CA THR A 49 -6.98 14.44 -14.37
C THR A 49 -7.17 12.96 -14.04
N GLY A 50 -8.24 12.35 -14.55
CA GLY A 50 -8.39 10.90 -14.56
C GLY A 50 -7.49 10.28 -15.63
N SER A 51 -6.43 9.56 -15.21
CA SER A 51 -5.43 9.03 -16.14
C SER A 51 -5.83 7.71 -16.82
N CYS A 52 -6.82 7.00 -16.29
CA CYS A 52 -7.27 5.72 -16.83
C CYS A 52 -8.70 5.39 -16.38
N GLU A 53 -9.34 4.49 -17.12
CA GLU A 53 -10.52 3.75 -16.64
C GLU A 53 -10.06 2.56 -15.79
N SER A 54 -10.78 2.28 -14.70
CA SER A 54 -10.44 1.20 -13.77
C SER A 54 -11.70 0.56 -13.21
N GLY A 55 -11.74 -0.77 -13.20
CA GLY A 55 -12.76 -1.56 -12.51
C GLY A 55 -12.22 -2.29 -11.27
N ILE A 56 -11.06 -1.86 -10.73
CA ILE A 56 -10.34 -2.57 -9.66
C ILE A 56 -10.85 -2.14 -8.29
N THR A 57 -10.75 -0.85 -7.99
CA THR A 57 -11.05 -0.29 -6.67
C THR A 57 -11.80 1.01 -6.84
N TYR A 58 -12.82 1.20 -6.02
CA TYR A 58 -13.55 2.45 -5.91
C TYR A 58 -13.35 3.04 -4.52
N LEU A 59 -13.21 4.36 -4.48
CA LEU A 59 -12.99 5.11 -3.26
C LEU A 59 -13.83 6.38 -3.25
N ASP A 60 -14.66 6.54 -2.21
CA ASP A 60 -15.32 7.80 -1.88
C ASP A 60 -14.76 8.35 -0.58
N GLY A 61 -13.90 9.36 -0.69
CA GLY A 61 -13.24 9.96 0.45
C GLY A 61 -14.17 10.77 1.36
N GLU A 62 -15.26 11.30 0.82
CA GLU A 62 -16.20 12.10 1.59
C GLU A 62 -17.08 11.17 2.44
N ASN A 63 -17.53 10.06 1.87
CA ASN A 63 -18.39 9.10 2.56
C ASN A 63 -17.63 7.96 3.25
N GLY A 64 -16.29 7.92 3.17
CA GLY A 64 -15.48 6.88 3.82
C GLY A 64 -15.65 5.50 3.20
N ILE A 65 -15.89 5.42 1.88
CA ILE A 65 -16.14 4.16 1.18
C ILE A 65 -14.84 3.66 0.55
N LEU A 66 -14.54 2.37 0.75
CA LEU A 66 -13.52 1.64 0.01
C LEU A 66 -14.12 0.32 -0.48
N ARG A 67 -14.05 0.08 -1.79
CA ARG A 67 -14.51 -1.17 -2.38
C ARG A 67 -13.46 -1.77 -3.29
N TYR A 68 -13.17 -3.06 -3.12
CA TYR A 68 -12.40 -3.84 -4.08
C TYR A 68 -13.37 -4.65 -4.94
N ARG A 69 -13.36 -4.43 -6.26
CA ARG A 69 -14.28 -5.06 -7.22
C ARG A 69 -15.76 -4.97 -6.78
N GLY A 70 -16.15 -3.86 -6.15
CA GLY A 70 -17.50 -3.62 -5.62
C GLY A 70 -17.77 -4.17 -4.22
N TYR A 71 -16.90 -5.01 -3.66
CA TYR A 71 -17.04 -5.52 -2.29
C TYR A 71 -16.54 -4.50 -1.26
N PRO A 72 -17.34 -4.15 -0.24
CA PRO A 72 -16.89 -3.29 0.85
C PRO A 72 -15.68 -3.90 1.58
N ILE A 73 -14.69 -3.05 1.91
CA ILE A 73 -13.44 -3.49 2.52
C ILE A 73 -13.65 -4.22 3.85
N GLU A 74 -14.67 -3.83 4.63
CA GLU A 74 -15.03 -4.45 5.91
C GLU A 74 -15.39 -5.92 5.72
N GLN A 75 -16.12 -6.25 4.65
CA GLN A 75 -16.53 -7.63 4.37
C GLN A 75 -15.34 -8.49 3.99
N LEU A 76 -14.42 -7.96 3.17
CA LEU A 76 -13.21 -8.68 2.77
C LEU A 76 -12.27 -8.89 3.96
N ALA A 77 -12.08 -7.87 4.79
CA ALA A 77 -11.25 -7.95 5.98
C ALA A 77 -11.78 -8.94 7.02
N GLU A 78 -13.11 -9.08 7.14
CA GLU A 78 -13.73 -10.02 8.09
C GLU A 78 -13.76 -11.46 7.56
N LYS A 79 -14.02 -11.66 6.27
CA LYS A 79 -14.44 -12.97 5.73
C LYS A 79 -13.44 -13.62 4.78
N SER A 80 -12.40 -12.90 4.36
CA SER A 80 -11.46 -13.35 3.33
C SER A 80 -10.03 -13.45 3.87
N ASN A 81 -9.15 -14.00 3.03
CA ASN A 81 -7.71 -14.01 3.26
C ASN A 81 -6.99 -13.23 2.16
N PHE A 82 -5.75 -12.83 2.43
CA PHE A 82 -4.99 -11.96 1.53
C PHE A 82 -4.81 -12.55 0.12
N LEU A 83 -4.63 -13.86 -0.03
CA LEU A 83 -4.46 -14.47 -1.36
C LEU A 83 -5.77 -14.53 -2.14
N GLU A 84 -6.89 -14.77 -1.47
CA GLU A 84 -8.23 -14.68 -2.08
C GLU A 84 -8.55 -13.25 -2.54
N VAL A 85 -8.27 -12.24 -1.71
CA VAL A 85 -8.42 -10.82 -2.09
C VAL A 85 -7.46 -10.45 -3.24
N SER A 86 -6.23 -10.98 -3.23
CA SER A 86 -5.28 -10.76 -4.33
C SER A 86 -5.80 -11.35 -5.63
N TYR A 87 -6.36 -12.57 -5.60
CA TYR A 87 -7.02 -13.18 -6.75
C TYR A 87 -8.16 -12.30 -7.27
N LEU A 88 -9.04 -11.83 -6.39
CA LEU A 88 -10.14 -10.92 -6.73
C LEU A 88 -9.63 -9.65 -7.43
N LEU A 89 -8.59 -9.02 -6.89
CA LEU A 89 -8.03 -7.79 -7.45
C LEU A 89 -7.39 -8.03 -8.83
N ILE A 90 -6.72 -9.16 -9.03
CA ILE A 90 -6.02 -9.49 -10.28
C ILE A 90 -7.02 -9.93 -11.37
N TYR A 91 -7.90 -10.88 -11.05
CA TYR A 91 -8.74 -11.57 -12.01
C TYR A 91 -10.18 -11.04 -12.10
N GLY A 92 -10.59 -10.16 -11.18
CA GLY A 92 -11.85 -9.43 -11.23
C GLY A 92 -13.01 -10.06 -10.46
N GLU A 93 -12.94 -11.34 -10.13
CA GLU A 93 -14.00 -12.10 -9.47
C GLU A 93 -13.44 -12.91 -8.30
N LEU A 94 -14.27 -13.23 -7.31
CA LEU A 94 -13.88 -14.14 -6.23
C LEU A 94 -13.61 -15.55 -6.79
N PRO A 95 -12.54 -16.22 -6.36
CA PRO A 95 -12.22 -17.55 -6.86
C PRO A 95 -13.21 -18.60 -6.32
N THR A 96 -13.46 -19.64 -7.12
CA THR A 96 -13.95 -20.91 -6.59
C THR A 96 -12.89 -21.58 -5.71
N ASN A 97 -13.29 -22.52 -4.86
CA ASN A 97 -12.34 -23.27 -4.02
C ASN A 97 -11.19 -23.91 -4.82
N GLN A 98 -11.47 -24.43 -6.01
CA GLN A 98 -10.44 -25.02 -6.87
C GLN A 98 -9.46 -23.95 -7.38
N GLN A 99 -9.98 -22.83 -7.89
CA GLN A 99 -9.14 -21.72 -8.37
C GLN A 99 -8.27 -21.14 -7.25
N LEU A 100 -8.82 -21.00 -6.04
CA LEU A 100 -8.06 -20.53 -4.89
C LEU A 100 -6.94 -21.51 -4.53
N ASN A 101 -7.25 -22.81 -4.45
CA ASN A 101 -6.24 -23.84 -4.17
C ASN A 101 -5.11 -23.85 -5.22
N ASP A 102 -5.45 -23.73 -6.50
CA ASP A 102 -4.47 -23.70 -7.58
C ASP A 102 -3.62 -22.41 -7.52
N PHE A 103 -4.24 -21.26 -7.25
CA PHE A 103 -3.52 -20.00 -7.08
C PHE A 103 -2.56 -20.05 -5.89
N GLU A 104 -3.03 -20.52 -4.72
CA GLU A 104 -2.19 -20.70 -3.55
C GLU A 104 -1.03 -21.67 -3.81
N TYR A 105 -1.31 -22.79 -4.48
CA TYR A 105 -0.29 -23.78 -4.82
C TYR A 105 0.80 -23.15 -5.68
N ASN A 106 0.42 -22.45 -6.76
CA ASN A 106 1.38 -21.80 -7.66
C ASN A 106 2.21 -20.72 -6.95
N VAL A 107 1.59 -19.91 -6.07
CA VAL A 107 2.33 -18.93 -5.25
C VAL A 107 3.31 -19.64 -4.31
N LYS A 108 2.88 -20.69 -3.60
CA LYS A 108 3.71 -21.46 -2.66
C LYS A 108 4.92 -22.10 -3.34
N GLN A 109 4.77 -22.63 -4.56
CA GLN A 109 5.87 -23.22 -5.32
C GLN A 109 6.95 -22.21 -5.74
N HIS A 110 6.67 -20.91 -5.66
CA HIS A 110 7.60 -19.87 -6.07
C HIS A 110 8.18 -19.05 -4.92
N THR A 111 8.02 -19.47 -3.67
CA THR A 111 8.47 -18.73 -2.47
C THR A 111 9.99 -18.61 -2.33
N LEU A 112 10.73 -19.60 -2.83
CA LEU A 112 12.20 -19.63 -2.77
C LEU A 112 12.84 -18.61 -3.73
N LEU A 113 13.87 -17.92 -3.26
CA LEU A 113 14.73 -17.08 -4.10
C LEU A 113 15.84 -17.94 -4.72
N HIS A 114 16.31 -17.53 -5.90
CA HIS A 114 17.54 -18.11 -6.45
C HIS A 114 18.70 -17.82 -5.49
N GLU A 115 19.57 -18.79 -5.22
CA GLU A 115 20.62 -18.65 -4.19
C GLU A 115 21.60 -17.51 -4.49
N ASP A 116 21.85 -17.18 -5.76
CA ASP A 116 22.67 -16.02 -6.13
C ASP A 116 22.13 -14.68 -5.61
N VAL A 117 20.82 -14.58 -5.34
CA VAL A 117 20.21 -13.40 -4.72
C VAL A 117 20.81 -13.15 -3.33
N ARG A 118 21.22 -14.21 -2.62
CA ARG A 118 21.89 -14.11 -1.32
C ARG A 118 23.22 -13.35 -1.41
N HIS A 119 23.94 -13.46 -2.52
CA HIS A 119 25.17 -12.70 -2.74
C HIS A 119 24.90 -11.20 -2.93
N ILE A 120 23.76 -10.85 -3.55
CA ILE A 120 23.33 -9.45 -3.66
C ILE A 120 23.06 -8.86 -2.26
N TYR A 121 22.40 -9.63 -1.38
CA TYR A 121 22.20 -9.22 0.03
C TYR A 121 23.50 -9.00 0.80
N GLN A 122 24.54 -9.77 0.50
CA GLN A 122 25.85 -9.61 1.13
C GLN A 122 26.53 -8.29 0.73
N ALA A 123 26.28 -7.82 -0.50
CA ALA A 123 26.85 -6.58 -1.02
C ALA A 123 26.22 -5.31 -0.43
N PHE A 124 24.99 -5.36 0.09
CA PHE A 124 24.39 -4.19 0.73
C PHE A 124 25.12 -3.81 2.04
N PRO A 125 25.29 -2.50 2.30
CA PRO A 125 25.73 -2.00 3.59
C PRO A 125 24.86 -2.54 4.74
N LYS A 126 25.46 -2.69 5.93
CA LYS A 126 24.75 -3.18 7.11
C LYS A 126 23.52 -2.32 7.45
N ASP A 127 23.68 -1.00 7.38
CA ASP A 127 22.65 -0.03 7.77
C ASP A 127 21.79 0.43 6.57
N ALA A 128 21.81 -0.33 5.47
CA ALA A 128 20.97 -0.02 4.32
C ALA A 128 19.48 -0.14 4.69
N HIS A 129 18.70 0.84 4.26
CA HIS A 129 17.28 0.90 4.56
C HIS A 129 16.52 -0.29 3.92
N PRO A 130 15.64 -1.01 4.64
CA PRO A 130 14.94 -2.18 4.10
C PRO A 130 14.19 -1.93 2.80
N MET A 131 13.54 -0.76 2.64
CA MET A 131 12.86 -0.39 1.39
C MET A 131 13.79 -0.26 0.19
N ALA A 132 15.02 0.23 0.39
CA ALA A 132 16.02 0.34 -0.67
C ALA A 132 16.48 -1.05 -1.13
N ILE A 133 16.70 -1.96 -0.16
CA ILE A 133 17.05 -3.36 -0.43
C ILE A 133 15.90 -4.04 -1.18
N LEU A 134 14.67 -3.90 -0.69
CA LEU A 134 13.47 -4.48 -1.28
C LEU A 134 13.29 -4.07 -2.75
N SER A 135 13.32 -2.75 -3.04
CA SER A 135 13.23 -2.24 -4.41
C SER A 135 14.37 -2.77 -5.30
N SER A 136 15.61 -2.76 -4.80
CA SER A 136 16.78 -3.22 -5.55
C SER A 136 16.72 -4.71 -5.89
N ILE A 137 16.36 -5.56 -4.93
CA ILE A 137 16.26 -7.01 -5.13
C ILE A 137 15.09 -7.35 -6.05
N VAL A 138 13.93 -6.70 -5.89
CA VAL A 138 12.80 -6.88 -6.81
C VAL A 138 13.20 -6.49 -8.23
N CYS A 139 13.90 -5.37 -8.42
CA CYS A 139 14.43 -5.01 -9.74
C CYS A 139 15.40 -6.06 -10.28
N ALA A 140 16.31 -6.57 -9.44
CA ALA A 140 17.27 -7.61 -9.83
C ALA A 140 16.58 -8.91 -10.26
N LEU A 141 15.40 -9.26 -9.74
CA LEU A 141 14.65 -10.44 -10.21
C LEU A 141 14.35 -10.40 -11.71
N SER A 142 14.27 -9.21 -12.34
CA SER A 142 14.14 -9.11 -13.79
C SER A 142 15.29 -9.78 -14.57
N THR A 143 16.50 -9.86 -13.99
CA THR A 143 17.65 -10.53 -14.62
C THR A 143 17.62 -12.05 -14.46
N PHE A 144 16.89 -12.55 -13.46
CA PHE A 144 16.67 -13.99 -13.24
C PHE A 144 15.48 -14.51 -14.04
N TYR A 145 14.58 -13.62 -14.44
CA TYR A 145 13.38 -13.93 -15.23
C TYR A 145 13.28 -13.03 -16.48
N PRO A 146 14.25 -13.13 -17.41
CA PRO A 146 14.32 -12.25 -18.58
C PRO A 146 13.25 -12.54 -19.63
N ASP A 147 12.73 -13.77 -19.70
CA ASP A 147 11.77 -14.23 -20.72
C ASP A 147 10.32 -13.73 -20.51
N PHE A 148 10.12 -12.70 -19.70
CA PHE A 148 8.81 -12.11 -19.48
C PHE A 148 8.33 -11.37 -20.73
N SER A 149 7.07 -11.61 -21.12
CA SER A 149 6.37 -10.84 -22.13
C SER A 149 5.05 -10.32 -21.55
N ALA A 150 4.80 -9.02 -21.69
CA ALA A 150 3.56 -8.40 -21.22
C ALA A 150 2.33 -8.78 -22.07
N THR A 151 2.53 -9.34 -23.27
CA THR A 151 1.45 -9.74 -24.18
C THR A 151 1.11 -11.22 -24.11
N ASP A 152 1.83 -12.00 -23.31
CA ASP A 152 1.60 -13.43 -23.09
C ASP A 152 0.96 -13.63 -21.71
N SER A 153 -0.29 -14.09 -21.69
CA SER A 153 -1.05 -14.27 -20.45
C SER A 153 -0.39 -15.26 -19.49
N ASP A 154 0.18 -16.35 -20.01
CA ASP A 154 0.78 -17.40 -19.18
C ASP A 154 2.10 -16.88 -18.57
N ALA A 155 2.85 -16.09 -19.33
CA ALA A 155 4.04 -15.42 -18.82
C ALA A 155 3.72 -14.37 -17.75
N VAL A 156 2.60 -13.65 -17.91
CA VAL A 156 2.10 -12.68 -16.92
C VAL A 156 1.67 -13.39 -15.64
N ASP A 157 0.87 -14.45 -15.73
CA ASP A 157 0.43 -15.23 -14.56
C ASP A 157 1.60 -15.84 -13.81
N LEU A 158 2.57 -16.43 -14.52
CA LEU A 158 3.79 -16.95 -13.91
C LEU A 158 4.60 -15.86 -13.20
N ALA A 159 4.70 -14.66 -13.78
CA ALA A 159 5.38 -13.53 -13.17
C ALA A 159 4.64 -13.02 -11.92
N ILE A 160 3.30 -13.02 -11.94
CA ILE A 160 2.44 -12.71 -10.77
C ILE A 160 2.70 -13.72 -9.65
N TRP A 161 2.65 -15.02 -9.92
CA TRP A 161 2.89 -16.05 -8.89
C TRP A 161 4.29 -15.96 -8.31
N ARG A 162 5.30 -15.70 -9.16
CA ARG A 162 6.68 -15.45 -8.72
C ARG A 162 6.80 -14.22 -7.84
N LEU A 163 6.19 -13.11 -8.22
CA LEU A 163 6.26 -11.89 -7.44
C LEU A 163 5.57 -12.08 -6.09
N MET A 164 4.34 -12.59 -6.07
CA MET A 164 3.57 -12.87 -4.85
C MET A 164 4.29 -13.87 -3.94
N GLY A 165 4.88 -14.94 -4.49
CA GLY A 165 5.62 -15.92 -3.69
C GLY A 165 6.91 -15.35 -3.09
N LYS A 166 7.65 -14.54 -3.86
CA LYS A 166 9.01 -14.09 -3.49
C LYS A 166 9.02 -12.83 -2.63
N LEU A 167 8.04 -11.94 -2.79
CA LEU A 167 8.05 -10.64 -2.12
C LEU A 167 8.10 -10.76 -0.58
N PRO A 168 7.38 -11.69 0.08
CA PRO A 168 7.51 -11.92 1.52
C PRO A 168 8.92 -12.38 1.92
N THR A 169 9.53 -13.28 1.14
CA THR A 169 10.89 -13.76 1.38
C THR A 169 11.91 -12.62 1.28
N ILE A 170 11.77 -11.75 0.26
CA ILE A 170 12.63 -10.58 0.07
C ILE A 170 12.48 -9.60 1.23
N ALA A 171 11.24 -9.28 1.62
CA ALA A 171 10.97 -8.38 2.73
C ALA A 171 11.54 -8.93 4.06
N ALA A 172 11.33 -10.21 4.34
CA ALA A 172 11.83 -10.84 5.56
C ALA A 172 13.36 -10.91 5.60
N TRP A 173 14.01 -11.23 4.47
CA TRP A 173 15.47 -11.24 4.38
C TRP A 173 16.07 -9.83 4.52
N SER A 174 15.38 -8.80 4.02
CA SER A 174 15.77 -7.39 4.23
C SER A 174 15.77 -7.04 5.72
N TYR A 175 14.77 -7.47 6.47
CA TYR A 175 14.73 -7.32 7.93
C TYR A 175 15.85 -8.10 8.62
N LYS A 176 16.00 -9.39 8.33
CA LYS A 176 17.05 -10.24 8.92
C LYS A 176 18.46 -9.70 8.67
N LYS A 177 18.72 -9.19 7.46
CA LYS A 177 19.98 -8.52 7.09
C LYS A 177 20.24 -7.29 7.97
N ASN A 178 19.23 -6.45 8.15
CA ASN A 178 19.35 -5.22 8.93
C ASN A 178 19.70 -5.50 10.41
N ILE A 179 19.08 -6.52 11.01
CA ILE A 179 19.35 -6.90 12.41
C ILE A 179 20.52 -7.90 12.57
N GLY A 180 21.20 -8.27 11.48
CA GLY A 180 22.37 -9.15 11.50
C GLY A 180 22.07 -10.63 11.83
N GLN A 181 20.86 -11.10 11.58
CA GLN A 181 20.45 -12.48 11.83
C GLN A 181 20.53 -13.35 10.55
N PRO A 182 20.63 -14.68 10.68
CA PRO A 182 20.56 -15.59 9.54
C PRO A 182 19.21 -15.51 8.83
N PHE A 183 19.22 -15.74 7.52
CA PHE A 183 18.01 -15.83 6.72
C PHE A 183 17.22 -17.10 7.05
N VAL A 184 15.90 -16.94 7.12
CA VAL A 184 14.96 -18.02 7.35
C VAL A 184 14.27 -18.32 6.01
N TYR A 185 14.24 -19.59 5.64
CA TYR A 185 13.57 -20.03 4.41
C TYR A 185 12.05 -20.17 4.61
N PRO A 186 11.26 -20.03 3.53
CA PRO A 186 9.84 -20.27 3.57
C PRO A 186 9.50 -21.74 3.85
N ILE A 187 8.35 -21.98 4.49
CA ILE A 187 7.77 -23.29 4.78
C ILE A 187 6.44 -23.39 4.02
N ASN A 188 6.32 -24.33 3.08
CA ASN A 188 5.19 -24.40 2.16
C ASN A 188 3.88 -24.83 2.84
N GLU A 189 3.96 -25.51 3.97
CA GLU A 189 2.83 -25.92 4.79
C GLU A 189 2.19 -24.73 5.52
N PHE A 190 2.90 -23.60 5.65
CA PHE A 190 2.37 -22.42 6.33
C PHE A 190 1.48 -21.59 5.39
N THR A 191 0.48 -20.94 5.99
CA THR A 191 -0.29 -19.90 5.30
C THR A 191 0.61 -18.71 4.96
N TYR A 192 0.18 -17.88 4.00
CA TYR A 192 1.00 -16.77 3.49
C TYR A 192 1.56 -15.85 4.59
N THR A 193 0.70 -15.44 5.52
CA THR A 193 1.05 -14.55 6.63
C THR A 193 1.83 -15.25 7.74
N LYS A 194 1.47 -16.51 8.06
CA LYS A 194 2.22 -17.32 9.03
C LYS A 194 3.65 -17.55 8.55
N ASN A 195 3.83 -17.83 7.27
CA ASN A 195 5.14 -18.01 6.65
C ASN A 195 5.97 -16.72 6.73
N PHE A 196 5.36 -15.56 6.44
CA PHE A 196 6.04 -14.27 6.57
C PHE A 196 6.50 -13.97 8.01
N LEU A 197 5.63 -14.17 9.01
CA LEU A 197 5.98 -13.99 10.42
C LEU A 197 7.10 -14.94 10.86
N ASN A 198 7.03 -16.21 10.44
CA ASN A 198 8.11 -17.17 10.67
C ASN A 198 9.44 -16.68 10.09
N MET A 199 9.43 -16.18 8.85
CA MET A 199 10.65 -15.69 8.21
C MET A 199 11.20 -14.41 8.87
N LEU A 200 10.34 -13.56 9.44
CA LEU A 200 10.76 -12.37 10.17
C LEU A 200 11.39 -12.72 11.53
N PHE A 201 10.74 -13.57 12.33
CA PHE A 201 11.05 -13.71 13.75
C PHE A 201 11.69 -15.05 14.14
N GLY A 202 11.54 -16.09 13.32
CA GLY A 202 12.17 -17.38 13.55
C GLY A 202 13.69 -17.28 13.62
N VAL A 203 14.31 -18.10 14.46
CA VAL A 203 15.78 -18.22 14.57
C VAL A 203 16.18 -19.69 14.68
N PRO A 204 17.39 -20.08 14.25
CA PRO A 204 17.80 -21.49 14.28
C PRO A 204 17.94 -22.08 15.69
N THR A 205 18.04 -21.22 16.72
CA THR A 205 18.35 -21.63 18.09
C THR A 205 17.12 -21.98 18.92
N THR A 206 15.91 -21.69 18.45
CA THR A 206 14.67 -21.94 19.18
C THR A 206 13.55 -22.34 18.22
N ASN A 207 12.66 -23.22 18.68
CA ASN A 207 11.42 -23.50 17.96
C ASN A 207 10.49 -22.29 18.12
N TYR A 208 10.42 -21.47 17.08
CA TYR A 208 9.52 -20.32 17.04
C TYR A 208 8.12 -20.78 16.62
N GLU A 209 7.16 -20.62 17.53
CA GLU A 209 5.75 -20.82 17.24
C GLU A 209 5.10 -19.47 16.95
N VAL A 210 4.50 -19.34 15.76
CA VAL A 210 3.81 -18.11 15.35
C VAL A 210 2.43 -18.07 16.02
N PRO A 211 2.13 -17.09 16.87
CA PRO A 211 0.82 -17.04 17.52
C PRO A 211 -0.27 -16.67 16.50
N GLU A 212 -1.41 -17.36 16.59
CA GLU A 212 -2.48 -17.31 15.60
C GLU A 212 -3.11 -15.91 15.49
N GLU A 213 -3.15 -15.16 16.59
CA GLU A 213 -3.67 -13.81 16.64
C GLU A 213 -2.84 -12.82 15.81
N PHE A 214 -1.52 -13.00 15.77
CA PHE A 214 -0.63 -12.22 14.89
C PHE A 214 -0.83 -12.62 13.42
N VAL A 215 -1.05 -13.91 13.13
CA VAL A 215 -1.33 -14.39 11.77
C VAL A 215 -2.60 -13.75 11.22
N LYS A 216 -3.66 -13.68 12.03
CA LYS A 216 -4.95 -13.06 11.67
C LYS A 216 -4.84 -11.56 11.50
N ALA A 217 -4.19 -10.87 12.44
CA ALA A 217 -3.99 -9.42 12.36
C ALA A 217 -3.17 -9.04 11.12
N LEU A 218 -2.11 -9.78 10.81
CA LEU A 218 -1.30 -9.55 9.62
C LEU A 218 -2.08 -9.82 8.33
N ASN A 219 -2.95 -10.83 8.31
CA ASN A 219 -3.84 -11.09 7.16
C ASN A 219 -4.74 -9.90 6.87
N VAL A 220 -5.38 -9.36 7.90
CA VAL A 220 -6.20 -8.16 7.75
C VAL A 220 -5.36 -6.96 7.34
N LEU A 221 -4.19 -6.76 7.95
CA LEU A 221 -3.29 -5.66 7.57
C LEU A 221 -2.91 -5.72 6.09
N PHE A 222 -2.61 -6.91 5.57
CA PHE A 222 -2.32 -7.10 4.15
C PHE A 222 -3.53 -6.85 3.25
N ILE A 223 -4.73 -7.29 3.63
CA ILE A 223 -5.97 -7.00 2.88
C ILE A 223 -6.21 -5.48 2.80
N LEU A 224 -6.08 -4.76 3.92
CA LEU A 224 -6.34 -3.32 3.99
C LEU A 224 -5.31 -2.47 3.21
N HIS A 225 -4.17 -3.06 2.85
CA HIS A 225 -3.12 -2.43 2.07
C HIS A 225 -2.97 -3.05 0.67
N ALA A 226 -3.90 -3.92 0.25
CA ALA A 226 -3.79 -4.66 -1.01
C ALA A 226 -3.90 -3.75 -2.24
N ASP A 227 -4.80 -2.76 -2.21
CA ASP A 227 -4.90 -1.72 -3.23
C ASP A 227 -5.47 -0.40 -2.67
N HIS A 228 -5.19 0.71 -3.33
CA HIS A 228 -5.73 2.01 -2.95
C HIS A 228 -5.83 2.97 -4.16
N GLU A 229 -6.41 2.48 -5.27
CA GLU A 229 -6.72 3.26 -6.48
C GLU A 229 -5.44 3.92 -7.10
N GLN A 230 -5.55 5.06 -7.79
CA GLN A 230 -4.48 5.77 -8.50
C GLN A 230 -3.65 6.64 -7.54
N ASN A 231 -3.04 6.02 -6.53
CA ASN A 231 -2.04 6.66 -5.70
C ASN A 231 -0.67 6.76 -6.42
N CYS A 232 0.26 7.52 -5.84
CA CYS A 232 1.59 7.80 -6.42
C CYS A 232 2.34 6.53 -6.89
N SER A 233 2.36 5.47 -6.06
CA SER A 233 3.03 4.22 -6.44
C SER A 233 2.30 3.47 -7.54
N THR A 234 0.96 3.37 -7.49
CA THR A 234 0.18 2.71 -8.54
C THR A 234 0.33 3.44 -9.88
N SER A 235 0.26 4.77 -9.89
CA SER A 235 0.48 5.59 -11.10
C SER A 235 1.90 5.42 -11.65
N THR A 236 2.90 5.29 -10.78
CA THR A 236 4.29 5.05 -11.19
C THR A 236 4.45 3.69 -11.87
N VAL A 237 3.90 2.62 -11.27
CA VAL A 237 3.91 1.27 -11.85
C VAL A 237 3.21 1.26 -13.21
N ARG A 238 2.05 1.91 -13.33
CA ARG A 238 1.32 2.05 -14.60
C ARG A 238 2.13 2.79 -15.65
N LEU A 239 2.74 3.92 -15.30
CA LEU A 239 3.51 4.73 -16.23
C LEU A 239 4.72 3.97 -16.79
N VAL A 240 5.46 3.28 -15.92
CA VAL A 240 6.62 2.46 -16.33
C VAL A 240 6.15 1.23 -17.12
N GLY A 241 5.10 0.55 -16.65
CA GLY A 241 4.51 -0.60 -17.35
C GLY A 241 3.96 -0.25 -18.74
N SER A 242 3.54 0.99 -18.98
CA SER A 242 3.06 1.45 -20.29
C SER A 242 4.13 1.42 -21.40
N SER A 243 5.41 1.35 -21.03
CA SER A 243 6.51 1.11 -21.98
C SER A 243 6.81 -0.38 -22.17
N GLU A 244 5.91 -1.27 -21.75
CA GLU A 244 6.09 -2.73 -21.75
C GLU A 244 7.30 -3.20 -20.93
N ALA A 245 7.67 -2.45 -19.89
CA ALA A 245 8.73 -2.83 -18.98
C ALA A 245 8.39 -4.11 -18.21
N ASN A 246 9.40 -4.94 -17.94
CA ASN A 246 9.28 -6.18 -17.17
C ASN A 246 8.51 -5.96 -15.84
N LEU A 247 7.62 -6.89 -15.46
CA LEU A 247 6.78 -6.77 -14.27
C LEU A 247 7.57 -6.46 -13.00
N PHE A 248 8.68 -7.15 -12.77
CA PHE A 248 9.53 -6.95 -11.59
C PHE A 248 10.17 -5.55 -11.59
N ALA A 249 10.61 -5.07 -12.75
CA ALA A 249 11.14 -3.72 -12.90
C ALA A 249 10.05 -2.66 -12.66
N SER A 250 8.85 -2.86 -13.20
CA SER A 250 7.72 -1.95 -12.97
C SER A 250 7.36 -1.88 -11.48
N ILE A 251 7.28 -3.02 -10.79
CA ILE A 251 6.96 -3.07 -9.35
C ILE A 251 8.06 -2.46 -8.48
N SER A 252 9.34 -2.60 -8.86
CA SER A 252 10.44 -1.97 -8.11
C SER A 252 10.30 -0.44 -8.05
N THR A 253 9.79 0.18 -9.13
CA THR A 253 9.50 1.62 -9.15
C THR A 253 8.33 2.00 -8.26
N GLY A 254 7.31 1.14 -8.16
CA GLY A 254 6.22 1.30 -7.20
C GLY A 254 6.71 1.28 -5.76
N ILE A 255 7.62 0.35 -5.42
CA ILE A 255 8.25 0.28 -4.10
C ILE A 255 9.06 1.55 -3.82
N ALA A 256 9.80 2.06 -4.80
CA ALA A 256 10.57 3.30 -4.66
C ALA A 256 9.64 4.52 -4.44
N ALA A 257 8.54 4.62 -5.18
CA ALA A 257 7.53 5.66 -5.00
C ALA A 257 6.83 5.55 -3.63
N LEU A 258 6.55 4.32 -3.16
CA LEU A 258 5.96 4.06 -1.85
C LEU A 258 6.90 4.43 -0.70
N TRP A 259 8.22 4.26 -0.88
CA TRP A 259 9.19 4.62 0.14
C TRP A 259 9.27 6.14 0.42
N GLY A 260 8.74 6.98 -0.47
CA GLY A 260 8.68 8.42 -0.26
C GLY A 260 8.01 8.80 1.07
N PRO A 261 8.58 9.73 1.88
CA PRO A 261 8.03 10.12 3.19
C PRO A 261 6.59 10.66 3.15
N LEU A 262 6.16 11.21 2.01
CA LEU A 262 4.81 11.74 1.81
C LEU A 262 3.83 10.71 1.24
N HIS A 263 4.26 9.44 1.13
CA HIS A 263 3.44 8.31 0.69
C HIS A 263 3.50 7.21 1.76
N GLY A 264 4.10 6.04 1.48
CA GLY A 264 4.19 4.93 2.44
C GLY A 264 5.20 5.12 3.57
N GLY A 265 6.09 6.12 3.47
CA GLY A 265 6.99 6.49 4.57
C GLY A 265 6.30 7.15 5.77
N ALA A 266 5.00 7.46 5.66
CA ALA A 266 4.23 8.09 6.73
C ALA A 266 4.21 7.24 8.01
N ASN A 267 4.09 5.92 7.91
CA ASN A 267 4.02 5.02 9.08
C ASN A 267 5.32 5.04 9.88
N GLN A 268 6.47 5.11 9.19
CA GLN A 268 7.76 5.31 9.84
C GLN A 268 7.85 6.67 10.52
N ALA A 269 7.38 7.73 9.85
CA ALA A 269 7.40 9.08 10.39
C ALA A 269 6.49 9.23 11.62
N VAL A 270 5.39 8.47 11.72
CA VAL A 270 4.57 8.36 12.94
C VAL A 270 5.42 7.82 14.09
N LEU A 271 6.11 6.69 13.90
CA LEU A 271 6.95 6.11 14.95
C LEU A 271 8.12 7.03 15.36
N GLU A 272 8.73 7.72 14.41
CA GLU A 272 9.78 8.70 14.68
C GLU A 272 9.25 9.89 15.47
N MET A 273 8.07 10.41 15.11
CA MET A 273 7.37 11.45 15.87
C MET A 273 7.06 10.98 17.29
N LEU A 274 6.47 9.80 17.47
CA LEU A 274 6.16 9.26 18.80
C LEU A 274 7.43 9.10 19.65
N LYS A 275 8.53 8.61 19.07
CA LYS A 275 9.83 8.52 19.74
C LYS A 275 10.38 9.90 20.11
N GLN A 276 10.24 10.89 19.25
CA GLN A 276 10.64 12.27 19.55
C GLN A 276 9.86 12.82 20.74
N ILE A 277 8.55 12.61 20.78
CA ILE A 277 7.69 13.05 21.89
C ILE A 277 8.09 12.34 23.18
N HIS A 278 8.31 11.03 23.12
CA HIS A 278 8.74 10.23 24.27
C HIS A 278 10.07 10.72 24.84
N ASN A 279 11.07 10.93 23.97
CA ASN A 279 12.40 11.41 24.36
C ASN A 279 12.39 12.84 24.92
N ASP A 280 11.38 13.64 24.57
CA ASP A 280 11.15 15.00 25.06
C ASP A 280 10.26 15.03 26.33
N GLY A 281 10.01 13.88 26.95
CA GLY A 281 9.29 13.75 28.22
C GLY A 281 7.80 13.43 28.11
N GLY A 282 7.28 13.22 26.90
CA GLY A 282 5.92 12.71 26.68
C GLY A 282 4.80 13.78 26.69
N ASP A 283 5.13 15.07 26.63
CA ASP A 283 4.11 16.15 26.66
C ASP A 283 3.36 16.27 25.33
N VAL A 284 2.26 15.53 25.20
CA VAL A 284 1.39 15.55 24.01
C VAL A 284 0.85 16.96 23.71
N GLN A 285 0.49 17.73 24.73
CA GLN A 285 -0.11 19.06 24.55
C GLN A 285 0.88 20.05 23.94
N LYS A 286 2.16 19.95 24.29
CA LYS A 286 3.24 20.71 23.64
C LYS A 286 3.28 20.45 22.13
N PHE A 287 3.23 19.20 21.70
CA PHE A 287 3.31 18.85 20.28
C PHE A 287 2.04 19.15 19.50
N VAL A 288 0.87 19.03 20.13
CA VAL A 288 -0.40 19.52 19.59
C VAL A 288 -0.32 21.03 19.33
N LYS A 289 0.20 21.81 20.28
CA LYS A 289 0.42 23.26 20.10
C LYS A 289 1.42 23.56 18.97
N LEU A 290 2.51 22.80 18.87
CA LEU A 290 3.48 22.94 17.77
C LEU A 290 2.84 22.67 16.41
N ALA A 291 1.98 21.65 16.29
CA ALA A 291 1.30 21.31 15.03
C ALA A 291 0.33 22.40 14.55
N LYS A 292 -0.20 23.23 15.47
CA LYS A 292 -1.05 24.38 15.15
C LYS A 292 -0.26 25.63 14.78
N ASP A 293 0.98 25.72 15.23
CA ASP A 293 1.85 26.85 14.96
C ASP A 293 2.44 26.74 13.54
N LYS A 294 1.97 27.61 12.64
CA LYS A 294 2.45 27.68 11.25
C LYS A 294 3.95 27.98 11.14
N GLY A 295 4.56 28.58 12.18
CA GLY A 295 5.99 28.90 12.23
C GLY A 295 6.88 27.75 12.70
N SER A 296 6.30 26.69 13.27
CA SER A 296 7.09 25.59 13.87
C SER A 296 7.69 24.65 12.84
N GLY A 297 7.07 24.53 11.66
CA GLY A 297 7.39 23.51 10.66
C GLY A 297 7.03 22.08 11.08
N PHE A 298 6.50 21.88 12.29
CA PHE A 298 6.09 20.58 12.80
C PHE A 298 4.74 20.16 12.22
N ARG A 299 4.61 18.88 11.86
CA ARG A 299 3.36 18.29 11.39
C ARG A 299 3.06 17.04 12.20
N LEU A 300 1.78 16.85 12.51
CA LEU A 300 1.30 15.65 13.15
C LEU A 300 1.18 14.54 12.11
N MET A 301 2.14 13.61 12.11
CA MET A 301 2.18 12.48 11.18
C MET A 301 1.10 11.46 11.54
N GLY A 302 0.51 10.80 10.54
CA GLY A 302 -0.60 9.83 10.74
C GLY A 302 -1.98 10.46 10.87
N PHE A 303 -2.10 11.78 10.64
CA PHE A 303 -3.38 12.51 10.68
C PHE A 303 -3.68 13.21 9.36
N GLY A 304 -4.95 13.19 8.97
CA GLY A 304 -5.45 13.67 7.70
C GLY A 304 -5.17 12.68 6.56
N HIS A 305 -5.97 12.76 5.51
CA HIS A 305 -5.81 11.90 4.35
C HIS A 305 -6.12 12.68 3.08
N ARG A 306 -5.39 12.44 1.98
CA ARG A 306 -5.60 13.17 0.71
C ARG A 306 -6.99 12.91 0.14
N VAL A 307 -7.48 11.70 0.34
CA VAL A 307 -8.79 11.23 -0.15
C VAL A 307 -9.86 11.28 0.95
N TYR A 308 -9.73 10.52 2.05
CA TYR A 308 -10.69 10.56 3.16
C TYR A 308 -10.73 11.90 3.90
N LYS A 309 -11.92 12.52 3.96
CA LYS A 309 -12.17 13.76 4.70
C LYS A 309 -12.78 13.53 6.08
N ASN A 310 -13.52 12.45 6.28
CA ASN A 310 -14.22 12.22 7.55
C ASN A 310 -13.58 11.12 8.39
N PHE A 311 -13.37 9.94 7.80
CA PHE A 311 -12.81 8.81 8.51
C PHE A 311 -12.24 7.79 7.50
N ASP A 312 -11.15 7.10 7.86
CA ASP A 312 -10.57 6.01 7.06
C ASP A 312 -11.14 4.65 7.53
N PRO A 313 -12.02 3.98 6.76
CA PRO A 313 -12.67 2.74 7.19
C PRO A 313 -11.67 1.66 7.63
N ARG A 314 -10.46 1.66 7.06
CA ARG A 314 -9.40 0.69 7.37
C ARG A 314 -8.86 0.88 8.79
N ALA A 315 -8.76 2.12 9.26
CA ALA A 315 -8.26 2.44 10.60
C ALA A 315 -9.18 1.88 11.70
N THR A 316 -10.50 1.90 11.49
CA THR A 316 -11.47 1.31 12.46
C THR A 316 -11.25 -0.19 12.59
N ILE A 317 -11.08 -0.87 11.45
CA ILE A 317 -10.86 -2.32 11.43
C ILE A 317 -9.54 -2.65 12.15
N LEU A 318 -8.45 -1.93 11.84
CA LEU A 318 -7.15 -2.16 12.46
C LEU A 318 -7.13 -1.88 13.96
N LYS A 319 -7.83 -0.85 14.42
CA LYS A 319 -7.93 -0.51 15.85
C LYS A 319 -8.41 -1.71 16.68
N GLY A 320 -9.44 -2.40 16.21
CA GLY A 320 -9.96 -3.60 16.87
C GLY A 320 -8.99 -4.79 16.92
N TYR A 321 -8.06 -4.92 15.97
CA TYR A 321 -6.99 -5.91 16.01
C TYR A 321 -5.80 -5.46 16.88
N CYS A 322 -5.48 -4.17 16.84
CA CYS A 322 -4.44 -3.55 17.65
C CYS A 322 -4.73 -3.78 19.14
N ASP A 323 -5.95 -3.44 19.60
CA ASP A 323 -6.33 -3.62 21.00
C ASP A 323 -6.19 -5.08 21.45
N LYS A 324 -6.62 -6.04 20.64
CA LYS A 324 -6.47 -7.48 20.93
C LYS A 324 -5.01 -7.92 21.04
N ILE A 325 -4.14 -7.47 20.14
CA ILE A 325 -2.70 -7.81 20.17
C ILE A 325 -2.04 -7.22 21.42
N LEU A 326 -2.38 -5.97 21.75
CA LEU A 326 -1.80 -5.28 22.90
C LEU A 326 -2.20 -5.93 24.21
N ASP A 327 -3.48 -6.32 24.34
CA ASP A 327 -3.97 -7.06 25.50
C ASP A 327 -3.24 -8.40 25.67
N LEU A 328 -2.90 -9.08 24.57
CA LEU A 328 -2.13 -10.33 24.58
C LEU A 328 -0.67 -10.14 24.97
N LEU A 329 -0.03 -9.07 24.50
CA LEU A 329 1.37 -8.78 24.81
C LEU A 329 1.56 -8.39 26.28
N GLY A 330 0.52 -7.83 26.93
CA GLY A 330 0.50 -7.53 28.36
C GLY A 330 1.63 -6.60 28.83
N THR A 331 2.32 -5.95 27.90
CA THR A 331 3.52 -5.15 28.16
C THR A 331 3.18 -3.68 27.90
N PRO A 332 3.45 -2.77 28.86
CA PRO A 332 3.27 -1.35 28.63
C PRO A 332 4.15 -0.88 27.47
N ASP A 333 3.55 -0.18 26.51
CA ASP A 333 4.26 0.48 25.42
C ASP A 333 4.10 2.00 25.56
N PRO A 334 5.15 2.73 25.98
CA PRO A 334 5.04 4.17 26.21
C PRO A 334 4.78 4.96 24.92
N LEU A 335 5.16 4.43 23.74
CA LEU A 335 4.86 5.08 22.47
C LEU A 335 3.38 4.94 22.12
N LEU A 336 2.79 3.78 22.43
CA LEU A 336 1.36 3.57 22.28
C LEU A 336 0.55 4.49 23.20
N ASP A 337 0.97 4.65 24.45
CA ASP A 337 0.28 5.56 25.39
C ASP A 337 0.27 7.00 24.86
N ILE A 338 1.40 7.44 24.29
CA ILE A 338 1.50 8.75 23.61
C ILE A 338 0.59 8.79 22.38
N ALA A 339 0.54 7.72 21.57
CA ALA A 339 -0.31 7.64 20.38
C ALA A 339 -1.80 7.75 20.74
N LYS A 340 -2.25 7.06 21.80
CA LYS A 340 -3.64 7.13 22.30
C LYS A 340 -4.00 8.54 22.78
N GLN A 341 -3.10 9.18 23.52
CA GLN A 341 -3.29 10.57 23.97
C GLN A 341 -3.32 11.56 22.80
N LEU A 342 -2.49 11.35 21.77
CA LEU A 342 -2.51 12.17 20.56
C LEU A 342 -3.79 11.99 19.76
N GLU A 343 -4.27 10.75 19.62
CA GLU A 343 -5.55 10.44 18.99
C GLU A 343 -6.69 11.19 19.71
N GLU A 344 -6.77 11.06 21.04
CA GLU A 344 -7.78 11.73 21.85
C GLU A 344 -7.71 13.25 21.72
N ALA A 345 -6.50 13.83 21.78
CA ALA A 345 -6.31 15.26 21.63
C ALA A 345 -6.74 15.75 20.24
N ALA A 346 -6.37 15.04 19.17
CA ALA A 346 -6.75 15.43 17.80
C ALA A 346 -8.27 15.30 17.56
N LEU A 347 -8.93 14.30 18.15
CA LEU A 347 -10.38 14.10 18.00
C LEU A 347 -11.23 15.10 18.78
N THR A 348 -10.67 15.74 19.80
CA THR A 348 -11.39 16.69 20.67
C THR A 348 -11.07 18.15 20.39
N ASP A 349 -10.00 18.41 19.63
CA ASP A 349 -9.50 19.76 19.39
C ASP A 349 -10.08 20.39 18.12
N GLU A 350 -10.73 21.56 18.28
CA GLU A 350 -11.40 22.29 17.21
C GLU A 350 -10.51 22.52 15.97
N TYR A 351 -9.20 22.76 16.15
CA TYR A 351 -8.30 22.99 15.03
C TYR A 351 -8.24 21.79 14.07
N PHE A 352 -8.20 20.59 14.63
CA PHE A 352 -8.07 19.34 13.88
C PHE A 352 -9.42 18.92 13.29
N ILE A 353 -10.50 19.09 14.04
CA ILE A 353 -11.87 18.82 13.58
C ILE A 353 -12.22 19.71 12.38
N GLU A 354 -12.03 21.03 12.48
CA GLU A 354 -12.33 21.96 11.38
C GLU A 354 -11.52 21.69 10.10
N ARG A 355 -10.36 21.02 10.24
CA ARG A 355 -9.45 20.70 9.14
C ARG A 355 -9.52 19.26 8.70
N ASN A 356 -10.44 18.47 9.25
CA ASN A 356 -10.62 17.07 8.87
C ASN A 356 -9.34 16.23 9.06
N LEU A 357 -8.58 16.51 10.12
CA LEU A 357 -7.31 15.85 10.44
C LEU A 357 -7.52 14.64 11.35
N TYR A 358 -8.17 13.61 10.83
CA TYR A 358 -8.43 12.35 11.56
C TYR A 358 -7.28 11.34 11.41
N PRO A 359 -7.09 10.42 12.36
CA PRO A 359 -6.15 9.31 12.21
C PRO A 359 -6.40 8.54 10.89
N ASN A 360 -5.32 8.20 10.18
CA ASN A 360 -5.37 7.34 9.00
C ASN A 360 -4.82 5.94 9.30
N VAL A 361 -4.91 5.03 8.30
CA VAL A 361 -4.58 3.59 8.41
C VAL A 361 -3.16 3.28 8.88
#